data_AF-A0A2T4YBT0-F1
#
_entry.id   AF-A0A2T4YBT0-F1
#
_cell.length_a   1.000
_cell.length_b   1.000
_cell.length_c   1.000
_cell.angle_alpha   90.00
_cell.angle_beta   90.00
_cell.angle_gamma   90.00
#
_symmetry.space_group_name_H-M   'P 1'
#
loop_
_entity.id
_entity.type
_entity.pdbx_description
1 polymer ?
#
loop_
_entity_poly.entity_id
_entity_poly.type
_entity_poly.pdbx_seq_one_letter_code
_entity_poly.pdbx_strand_id
1 'polypeptide(L)'
;MAISLTERYRHKIVTAEQLREIIGAPPRKKRVIMCHGVFDVVHPGHVRHLLYAKSKADTLVCSLTADKHISKGAHRPHIPQELRAANLAAFEMVDYVVIDTNAKPLENIQIIQPDYFAKGFEYTAVGMPPKTAEEAAIVEAYGGEMIFTPGDIVYSSTSLINLAPPTIQYEKLQLVMERYGVTFDKMRSTIDGMIGKKVHVIGDTIVDSYTQCAMIGGQTKTPTMSVLFERKQDFVGGAAIVAKHLRAAGADVTFTTVLGEDALKDFVLEDLEQAGIDTMAIIDSTRPTVNKNAIVVGGYRLLKVDTLDNRSISDTILGQMTSAVANVPVDAVVYSDFRHGIFNRRTIPEFTRALPAGVYKVADSQVASRWGNITEFQGFDLITPNEREARFALGDQDSGIRPLASQLYDKSACKLLMLKLGERGMLVCRGADHESLDSFYVIDTFVEHLVDPVGAGDALLAYSTLAMLVSQDDALASILGAMAAACECEYDGNIPITTEAMHRKIDLVEKRVNFG
;
A
#
# COMPACT_ATOMS: atom_id res chain seq x y z
N MET A 1 2.14 28.80 5.20
CA MET A 1 2.46 27.80 4.19
C MET A 1 3.95 27.54 4.25
N ALA A 2 4.36 26.35 4.68
CA ALA A 2 5.74 25.91 4.47
C ALA A 2 5.96 25.82 2.95
N ILE A 3 6.97 26.51 2.42
CA ILE A 3 7.31 26.41 1.00
C ILE A 3 7.86 25.01 0.75
N SER A 4 7.23 24.24 -0.17
CA SER A 4 7.70 22.91 -0.54
C SER A 4 9.16 22.96 -1.00
N LEU A 5 10.03 22.13 -0.41
CA LEU A 5 11.45 22.05 -0.76
C LEU A 5 11.62 21.80 -2.27
N THR A 6 10.77 20.93 -2.81
CA THR A 6 10.71 20.57 -4.22
C THR A 6 10.38 21.78 -5.09
N GLU A 7 9.40 22.60 -4.70
CA GLU A 7 9.01 23.80 -5.46
C GLU A 7 10.11 24.86 -5.45
N ARG A 8 10.71 25.12 -4.30
CA ARG A 8 11.77 26.14 -4.14
C ARG A 8 13.01 25.85 -4.99
N TYR A 9 13.44 24.59 -5.05
CA TYR A 9 14.67 24.18 -5.74
C TYR A 9 14.44 23.50 -7.09
N ARG A 10 13.19 23.44 -7.59
CA ARG A 10 12.84 22.85 -8.89
C ARG A 10 13.70 23.37 -10.04
N HIS A 11 14.08 24.65 -10.00
CA HIS A 11 14.88 25.31 -11.03
C HIS A 11 16.29 24.71 -11.23
N LYS A 12 16.81 23.94 -10.26
CA LYS A 12 18.09 23.22 -10.40
C LYS A 12 17.92 21.79 -10.91
N ILE A 13 16.70 21.24 -10.94
CA ILE A 13 16.43 19.87 -11.35
C ILE A 13 16.08 19.88 -12.84
N VAL A 14 16.94 19.32 -13.68
CA VAL A 14 16.87 19.41 -15.15
C VAL A 14 17.14 18.06 -15.82
N THR A 15 16.70 17.88 -17.07
CA THR A 15 17.08 16.70 -17.87
C THR A 15 18.52 16.81 -18.38
N ALA A 16 19.10 15.70 -18.83
CA ALA A 16 20.47 15.70 -19.39
C ALA A 16 20.58 16.58 -20.66
N GLU A 17 19.54 16.58 -21.50
CA GLU A 17 19.46 17.39 -22.71
C GLU A 17 19.35 18.88 -22.38
N GLN A 18 18.46 19.24 -21.46
CA GLN A 18 18.32 20.63 -20.98
C GLN A 18 19.64 21.11 -20.36
N LEU A 19 20.28 20.27 -19.56
CA LEU A 19 21.58 20.59 -18.97
C LEU A 19 22.65 20.79 -20.05
N ARG A 20 22.66 19.95 -21.09
CA ARG A 20 23.58 20.09 -22.23
C ARG A 20 23.39 21.41 -22.96
N GLU A 21 22.15 21.87 -23.12
CA GLU A 21 21.86 23.19 -23.69
C GLU A 21 22.37 24.32 -22.78
N ILE A 22 22.18 24.20 -21.46
CA ILE A 22 22.61 25.20 -20.47
C ILE A 22 24.13 25.34 -20.40
N ILE A 23 24.87 24.23 -20.39
CA ILE A 23 26.33 24.23 -20.20
C ILE A 23 27.11 24.28 -21.53
N GLY A 24 26.46 23.98 -22.66
CA GLY A 24 27.07 23.91 -23.98
C GLY A 24 27.95 22.68 -24.22
N ALA A 25 28.48 22.58 -25.45
CA ALA A 25 29.40 21.53 -25.86
C ALA A 25 30.85 21.80 -25.43
N PRO A 26 31.66 20.77 -25.14
CA PRO A 26 33.09 20.94 -24.95
C PRO A 26 33.79 21.32 -26.27
N PRO A 27 34.91 22.08 -26.21
CA PRO A 27 35.56 22.60 -25.01
C PRO A 27 34.84 23.82 -24.42
N ARG A 28 34.68 23.86 -23.09
CA ARG A 28 33.93 24.91 -22.38
C ARG A 28 34.85 25.92 -21.71
N LYS A 29 34.36 27.16 -21.55
CA LYS A 29 35.02 28.19 -20.73
C LYS A 29 34.91 27.92 -19.23
N LYS A 30 33.75 27.42 -18.80
CA LYS A 30 33.47 26.97 -17.42
C LYS A 30 33.51 25.45 -17.40
N ARG A 31 34.36 24.87 -16.56
CA ARG A 31 34.49 23.41 -16.44
C ARG A 31 33.31 22.83 -15.68
N VAL A 32 32.87 21.64 -16.08
CA VAL A 32 31.75 20.93 -15.48
C VAL A 32 32.23 19.62 -14.86
N ILE A 33 31.86 19.38 -13.61
CA ILE A 33 32.08 18.10 -12.92
C ILE A 33 30.75 17.43 -12.62
N MET A 34 30.69 16.11 -12.82
CA MET A 34 29.50 15.31 -12.55
C MET A 34 29.80 14.25 -11.49
N CYS A 35 28.96 14.16 -10.47
CA CYS A 35 28.92 13.07 -9.49
C CYS A 35 27.70 12.19 -9.78
N HIS A 36 27.80 10.88 -9.60
CA HIS A 36 26.65 9.97 -9.74
C HIS A 36 26.51 9.01 -8.56
N GLY A 37 25.29 8.78 -8.09
CA GLY A 37 25.01 7.84 -7.00
C GLY A 37 23.54 7.67 -6.66
N VAL A 38 23.24 6.87 -5.65
CA VAL A 38 21.86 6.70 -5.16
C VAL A 38 21.46 7.86 -4.24
N PHE A 39 22.36 8.34 -3.37
CA PHE A 39 22.05 9.43 -2.42
C PHE A 39 20.77 9.20 -1.59
N ASP A 40 20.54 7.95 -1.14
CA ASP A 40 19.33 7.55 -0.38
C ASP A 40 19.18 8.42 0.88
N VAL A 41 20.23 8.50 1.69
CA VAL A 41 20.38 9.49 2.77
C VAL A 41 21.71 10.21 2.59
N VAL A 42 21.67 11.53 2.47
CA VAL A 42 22.87 12.36 2.40
C VAL A 42 23.50 12.49 3.78
N HIS A 43 24.81 12.27 3.88
CA HIS A 43 25.57 12.27 5.14
C HIS A 43 26.89 13.04 4.96
N PRO A 44 27.67 13.32 6.02
CA PRO A 44 28.88 14.14 5.92
C PRO A 44 29.91 13.66 4.87
N GLY A 45 30.00 12.34 4.64
CA GLY A 45 30.78 11.76 3.54
C GLY A 45 30.38 12.29 2.16
N HIS A 46 29.08 12.27 1.82
CA HIS A 46 28.57 12.86 0.58
C HIS A 46 28.85 14.36 0.51
N VAL A 47 28.63 15.11 1.60
CA VAL A 47 28.89 16.56 1.63
C VAL A 47 30.35 16.87 1.31
N ARG A 48 31.30 16.14 1.91
CA ARG A 48 32.74 16.28 1.63
C ARG A 48 33.08 15.93 0.19
N HIS A 49 32.51 14.84 -0.33
CA HIS A 49 32.68 14.43 -1.73
C HIS A 49 32.22 15.53 -2.70
N LEU A 50 31.03 16.08 -2.49
CA LEU A 50 30.45 17.13 -3.34
C LEU A 50 31.22 18.45 -3.22
N LEU A 51 31.65 18.85 -2.01
CA LEU A 51 32.50 20.04 -1.81
C LEU A 51 33.85 19.91 -2.54
N TYR A 52 34.49 18.74 -2.45
CA TYR A 52 35.73 18.49 -3.17
C TYR A 52 35.51 18.52 -4.68
N ALA A 53 34.45 17.88 -5.19
CA ALA A 53 34.11 17.91 -6.61
C ALA A 53 33.92 19.35 -7.09
N LYS A 54 33.10 20.16 -6.41
CA LYS A 54 32.89 21.58 -6.72
C LYS A 54 34.20 22.38 -6.72
N SER A 55 35.20 22.03 -5.92
CA SER A 55 36.50 22.74 -5.95
C SER A 55 37.31 22.53 -7.24
N LYS A 56 36.96 21.54 -8.07
CA LYS A 56 37.68 21.19 -9.30
C LYS A 56 37.06 21.78 -10.58
N ALA A 57 35.85 22.31 -10.49
CA ALA A 57 35.10 22.79 -11.65
C ALA A 57 34.15 23.93 -11.28
N ASP A 58 33.81 24.76 -12.25
CA ASP A 58 32.91 25.90 -12.03
C ASP A 58 31.46 25.45 -11.77
N THR A 59 31.05 24.33 -12.37
CA THR A 59 29.69 23.78 -12.28
C THR A 59 29.72 22.33 -11.77
N LEU A 60 29.01 22.04 -10.69
CA LEU A 60 28.78 20.69 -10.16
C LEU A 60 27.37 20.21 -10.52
N VAL A 61 27.34 19.06 -11.18
CA VAL A 61 26.13 18.31 -11.54
C VAL A 61 26.05 17.06 -10.67
N CYS A 62 24.95 16.91 -9.94
CA CYS A 62 24.67 15.67 -9.20
C CYS A 62 23.63 14.85 -9.97
N SER A 63 24.04 13.69 -10.47
CA SER A 63 23.14 12.72 -11.08
C SER A 63 22.75 11.66 -10.06
N LEU A 64 21.46 11.35 -9.94
CA LEU A 64 20.97 10.30 -9.05
C LEU A 64 20.24 9.18 -9.79
N THR A 65 20.41 7.93 -9.36
CA THR A 65 19.68 6.79 -9.94
C THR A 65 18.18 6.86 -9.60
N ALA A 66 17.30 6.72 -10.60
CA ALA A 66 15.85 6.69 -10.42
C ALA A 66 15.38 5.50 -9.57
N ASP A 67 14.23 5.65 -8.90
CA ASP A 67 13.70 4.68 -7.93
C ASP A 67 13.54 3.26 -8.52
N LYS A 68 13.16 3.17 -9.79
CA LYS A 68 12.92 1.89 -10.47
C LYS A 68 14.14 0.97 -10.56
N HIS A 69 15.35 1.53 -10.55
CA HIS A 69 16.60 0.77 -10.68
C HIS A 69 17.23 0.41 -9.33
N ILE A 70 16.61 0.80 -8.22
CA ILE A 70 17.12 0.57 -6.88
C ILE A 70 16.39 -0.65 -6.30
N SER A 71 16.90 -1.84 -6.59
CA SER A 71 16.28 -3.12 -6.20
C SER A 71 17.01 -3.88 -5.08
N LYS A 72 18.20 -3.42 -4.68
CA LYS A 72 18.99 -4.08 -3.63
C LYS A 72 18.58 -3.59 -2.23
N GLY A 73 17.94 -4.47 -1.46
CA GLY A 73 17.47 -4.22 -0.10
C GLY A 73 15.94 -4.14 -0.05
N ALA A 74 15.32 -4.75 0.97
CA ALA A 74 13.88 -4.96 1.03
C ALA A 74 13.01 -3.67 0.98
N HIS A 75 13.62 -2.50 1.22
CA HIS A 75 12.93 -1.23 1.40
C HIS A 75 13.59 -0.06 0.65
N ARG A 76 14.37 -0.35 -0.39
CA ARG A 76 15.09 0.70 -1.13
C ARG A 76 14.39 1.14 -2.43
N PRO A 77 14.47 2.43 -2.78
CA PRO A 77 15.01 3.53 -1.96
C PRO A 77 14.05 3.91 -0.83
N HIS A 78 14.58 4.38 0.30
CA HIS A 78 13.76 4.83 1.42
C HIS A 78 13.21 6.24 1.19
N ILE A 79 14.02 7.07 0.52
CA ILE A 79 13.64 8.43 0.14
C ILE A 79 13.30 8.45 -1.36
N PRO A 80 12.08 8.85 -1.75
CA PRO A 80 11.70 8.99 -3.17
C PRO A 80 12.67 9.88 -3.94
N GLN A 81 12.90 9.55 -5.21
CA GLN A 81 13.86 10.26 -6.08
C GLN A 81 13.64 11.78 -6.12
N GLU A 82 12.40 12.26 -6.01
CA GLU A 82 12.07 13.69 -6.03
C GLU A 82 12.60 14.41 -4.78
N LEU A 83 12.47 13.80 -3.60
CA LEU A 83 13.05 14.33 -2.35
C LEU A 83 14.57 14.22 -2.37
N ARG A 84 15.13 13.12 -2.88
CA ARG A 84 16.59 13.00 -3.06
C ARG A 84 17.12 14.10 -3.96
N ALA A 85 16.42 14.39 -5.06
CA ALA A 85 16.79 15.45 -6.00
C ALA A 85 16.69 16.84 -5.35
N ALA A 86 15.58 17.13 -4.67
CA ALA A 86 15.37 18.40 -3.99
C ALA A 86 16.39 18.63 -2.85
N ASN A 87 16.72 17.58 -2.09
CA ASN A 87 17.76 17.61 -1.07
C ASN A 87 19.13 17.94 -1.65
N LEU A 88 19.51 17.30 -2.77
CA LEU A 88 20.75 17.61 -3.47
C LEU A 88 20.76 19.04 -4.02
N ALA A 89 19.65 19.48 -4.61
CA ALA A 89 19.50 20.82 -5.17
C ALA A 89 19.58 21.93 -4.11
N ALA A 90 19.14 21.63 -2.88
CA ALA A 90 19.21 22.56 -1.76
C ALA A 90 20.64 22.87 -1.30
N PHE A 91 21.63 22.00 -1.60
CA PHE A 91 23.03 22.28 -1.28
C PHE A 91 23.58 23.42 -2.13
N GLU A 92 24.25 24.37 -1.48
CA GLU A 92 24.84 25.54 -2.12
C GLU A 92 25.85 25.17 -3.22
N MET A 93 26.67 24.13 -2.98
CA MET A 93 27.70 23.71 -3.93
C MET A 93 27.15 23.00 -5.18
N VAL A 94 25.88 22.56 -5.17
CA VAL A 94 25.25 21.83 -6.28
C VAL A 94 24.53 22.82 -7.19
N ASP A 95 24.96 22.92 -8.45
CA ASP A 95 24.34 23.84 -9.42
C ASP A 95 23.13 23.18 -10.10
N TYR A 96 23.26 21.90 -10.49
CA TYR A 96 22.20 21.16 -11.17
C TYR A 96 22.09 19.72 -10.65
N VAL A 97 20.87 19.19 -10.70
CA VAL A 97 20.56 17.80 -10.37
C VAL A 97 19.86 17.14 -11.55
N VAL A 98 20.28 15.91 -11.87
CA VAL A 98 19.69 15.09 -12.95
C VAL A 98 19.20 13.77 -12.36
N ILE A 99 17.93 13.41 -12.60
CA ILE A 99 17.41 12.09 -12.26
C ILE A 99 17.69 11.15 -13.43
N ASP A 100 18.49 10.13 -13.21
CA ASP A 100 18.90 9.16 -14.21
C ASP A 100 17.87 8.04 -14.34
N THR A 101 17.17 8.02 -15.48
CA THR A 101 16.15 7.00 -15.79
C THR A 101 16.74 5.65 -16.13
N ASN A 102 18.07 5.52 -16.24
CA ASN A 102 18.80 4.28 -16.50
C ASN A 102 19.47 3.74 -15.23
N ALA A 103 19.78 2.43 -15.24
CA ALA A 103 20.45 1.78 -14.10
C ALA A 103 21.93 2.18 -13.94
N LYS A 104 22.52 2.78 -14.98
CA LYS A 104 23.91 3.26 -15.03
C LYS A 104 23.94 4.63 -15.71
N PRO A 105 24.89 5.51 -15.36
CA PRO A 105 24.95 6.87 -15.89
C PRO A 105 25.50 7.03 -17.30
N LEU A 106 25.67 5.94 -18.05
CA LEU A 106 26.44 5.93 -19.30
C LEU A 106 25.87 6.88 -20.36
N GLU A 107 24.56 6.85 -20.56
CA GLU A 107 23.87 7.70 -21.54
C GLU A 107 23.93 9.18 -21.14
N ASN A 108 23.68 9.48 -19.87
CA ASN A 108 23.78 10.85 -19.35
C ASN A 108 25.21 11.40 -19.45
N ILE A 109 26.24 10.58 -19.22
CA ILE A 109 27.64 10.97 -19.44
C ILE A 109 27.87 11.31 -20.92
N GLN A 110 27.34 10.51 -21.86
CA GLN A 110 27.50 10.76 -23.29
C GLN A 110 26.78 12.04 -23.76
N ILE A 111 25.62 12.36 -23.19
CA ILE A 111 24.85 13.57 -23.52
C ILE A 111 25.51 14.80 -22.90
N ILE A 112 25.75 14.77 -21.60
CA ILE A 112 26.28 15.91 -20.83
C ILE A 112 27.74 16.17 -21.22
N GLN A 113 28.54 15.11 -21.41
CA GLN A 113 29.99 15.15 -21.59
C GLN A 113 30.67 16.07 -20.56
N PRO A 114 30.58 15.74 -19.25
CA PRO A 114 31.24 16.54 -18.23
C PRO A 114 32.76 16.50 -18.42
N ASP A 115 33.44 17.63 -18.16
CA ASP A 115 34.90 17.71 -18.22
C ASP A 115 35.54 16.79 -17.17
N TYR A 116 34.87 16.61 -16.04
CA TYR A 116 35.26 15.71 -14.97
C TYR A 116 34.13 14.80 -14.51
N PHE A 117 34.42 13.53 -14.26
CA PHE A 117 33.49 12.62 -13.60
C PHE A 117 34.05 12.14 -12.26
N ALA A 118 33.36 12.49 -11.17
CA ALA A 118 33.84 12.27 -9.82
C ALA A 118 33.24 11.02 -9.18
N LYS A 119 34.11 10.21 -8.55
CA LYS A 119 33.73 9.06 -7.73
C LYS A 119 34.39 9.14 -6.34
N GLY A 120 33.76 8.50 -5.36
CA GLY A 120 34.33 8.36 -4.02
C GLY A 120 35.55 7.42 -3.99
N PHE A 121 36.45 7.62 -3.02
CA PHE A 121 37.66 6.79 -2.82
C PHE A 121 37.37 5.30 -2.57
N GLU A 122 36.16 4.97 -2.14
CA GLU A 122 35.71 3.59 -1.89
C GLU A 122 35.80 2.70 -3.14
N TYR A 123 35.82 3.29 -4.34
CA TYR A 123 35.92 2.60 -5.62
C TYR A 123 37.36 2.34 -6.08
N THR A 124 38.38 2.81 -5.35
CA THR A 124 39.81 2.54 -5.62
C THR A 124 40.43 1.51 -4.68
N ALA A 125 39.82 1.26 -3.51
CA ALA A 125 40.42 0.42 -2.46
C ALA A 125 40.41 -1.10 -2.73
N VAL A 126 39.62 -1.59 -3.69
CA VAL A 126 39.47 -3.05 -3.98
C VAL A 126 39.78 -3.39 -5.45
N GLY A 127 40.52 -2.51 -6.16
CA GLY A 127 40.67 -2.58 -7.62
C GLY A 127 39.46 -2.00 -8.33
N MET A 128 39.67 -1.38 -9.51
CA MET A 128 38.61 -0.65 -10.22
C MET A 128 37.47 -1.61 -10.61
N PRO A 129 36.25 -1.45 -10.06
CA PRO A 129 35.13 -2.31 -10.42
C PRO A 129 34.82 -2.20 -11.93
N PRO A 130 34.34 -3.27 -12.59
CA PRO A 130 34.06 -3.26 -14.03
C PRO A 130 33.13 -2.11 -14.46
N LYS A 131 32.17 -1.74 -13.60
CA LYS A 131 31.26 -0.61 -13.83
C LYS A 131 32.01 0.73 -13.91
N THR A 132 33.03 0.93 -13.08
CA THR A 132 33.83 2.16 -13.05
C THR A 132 34.74 2.24 -14.28
N ALA A 133 35.20 1.10 -14.81
CA ALA A 133 35.99 1.05 -16.04
C ALA A 133 35.16 1.42 -17.29
N GLU A 134 33.90 0.97 -17.37
CA GLU A 134 32.97 1.37 -18.44
C GLU A 134 32.70 2.88 -18.41
N GLU A 135 32.46 3.45 -17.23
CA GLU A 135 32.27 4.89 -17.04
C GLU A 135 33.52 5.68 -17.48
N ALA A 136 34.71 5.24 -17.05
CA ALA A 136 35.99 5.88 -17.40
C ALA A 136 36.25 5.88 -18.91
N ALA A 137 36.01 4.74 -19.58
CA ALA A 137 36.22 4.61 -21.02
C ALA A 137 35.36 5.61 -21.83
N ILE A 138 34.12 5.86 -21.40
CA ILE A 138 33.25 6.85 -22.06
C ILE A 138 33.76 8.26 -21.82
N VAL A 139 34.13 8.59 -20.58
CA VAL A 139 34.62 9.92 -20.19
C VAL A 139 35.89 10.28 -20.96
N GLU A 140 36.83 9.33 -21.03
CA GLU A 140 38.11 9.50 -21.74
C GLU A 140 37.93 9.57 -23.26
N ALA A 141 36.95 8.88 -23.83
CA ALA A 141 36.72 8.85 -25.29
C ALA A 141 36.40 10.23 -25.89
N TYR A 142 35.82 11.15 -25.12
CA TYR A 142 35.60 12.53 -25.55
C TYR A 142 36.58 13.54 -24.92
N GLY A 143 37.59 13.05 -24.17
CA GLY A 143 38.65 13.87 -23.56
C GLY A 143 38.34 14.42 -22.17
N GLY A 144 37.33 13.90 -21.47
CA GLY A 144 37.10 14.17 -20.05
C GLY A 144 38.02 13.35 -19.14
N GLU A 145 38.03 13.65 -17.84
CA GLU A 145 38.89 12.99 -16.85
C GLU A 145 38.13 12.45 -15.64
N MET A 146 38.51 11.27 -15.16
CA MET A 146 37.98 10.68 -13.92
C MET A 146 38.69 11.26 -12.69
N ILE A 147 37.93 11.79 -11.73
CA ILE A 147 38.47 12.31 -10.46
C ILE A 147 38.01 11.42 -9.31
N PHE A 148 38.94 11.01 -8.45
CA PHE A 148 38.64 10.32 -7.20
C PHE A 148 38.79 11.28 -6.02
N THR A 149 37.74 11.40 -5.21
CA THR A 149 37.76 12.30 -4.06
C THR A 149 38.41 11.59 -2.86
N PRO A 150 39.33 12.21 -2.11
CA PRO A 150 39.95 11.60 -0.93
C PRO A 150 38.91 11.29 0.16
N GLY A 151 39.05 10.16 0.86
CA GLY A 151 38.07 9.70 1.86
C GLY A 151 38.70 9.08 3.10
N ASP A 152 38.67 9.80 4.22
CA ASP A 152 39.17 9.31 5.52
C ASP A 152 38.10 8.57 6.35
N ILE A 153 36.82 8.62 5.97
CA ILE A 153 35.72 7.96 6.70
C ILE A 153 34.65 7.44 5.74
N VAL A 154 34.42 6.11 5.75
CA VAL A 154 33.38 5.42 5.00
C VAL A 154 32.10 5.37 5.84
N TYR A 155 31.17 6.27 5.57
CA TYR A 155 29.77 6.08 5.97
C TYR A 155 29.01 5.69 4.71
N SER A 156 28.31 4.56 4.72
CA SER A 156 27.36 4.25 3.65
C SER A 156 25.95 4.64 4.12
N SER A 157 25.11 5.18 3.22
CA SER A 157 23.69 5.40 3.54
C SER A 157 23.03 4.12 4.05
N THR A 158 23.48 2.95 3.59
CA THR A 158 23.00 1.63 4.07
C THR A 158 23.27 1.42 5.55
N SER A 159 24.49 1.70 5.99
CA SER A 159 24.88 1.55 7.39
C SER A 159 24.10 2.49 8.31
N LEU A 160 23.82 3.72 7.85
CA LEU A 160 23.05 4.70 8.60
C LEU A 160 21.56 4.36 8.67
N ILE A 161 20.96 3.95 7.55
CA ILE A 161 19.55 3.54 7.49
C ILE A 161 19.30 2.29 8.33
N ASN A 162 20.24 1.33 8.32
CA ASN A 162 20.13 0.12 9.14
C ASN A 162 20.24 0.38 10.64
N LEU A 163 20.78 1.53 11.07
CA LEU A 163 20.79 1.94 12.48
C LEU A 163 19.42 2.47 12.93
N ALA A 164 18.80 3.30 12.10
CA ALA A 164 17.43 3.78 12.30
C ALA A 164 16.84 4.25 10.96
N PRO A 165 15.75 3.65 10.46
CA PRO A 165 15.06 4.14 9.26
C PRO A 165 14.53 5.56 9.49
N PRO A 166 14.58 6.45 8.48
CA PRO A 166 14.04 7.79 8.61
C PRO A 166 12.51 7.75 8.71
N THR A 167 11.94 8.42 9.72
CA THR A 167 10.50 8.62 9.87
C THR A 167 10.05 9.81 9.01
N ILE A 168 9.76 9.55 7.73
CA ILE A 168 9.41 10.58 6.73
C ILE A 168 8.04 10.35 6.06
N GLN A 169 7.13 9.71 6.79
CA GLN A 169 5.81 9.32 6.28
C GLN A 169 4.96 10.52 5.85
N TYR A 170 5.08 11.65 6.56
CA TYR A 170 4.32 12.87 6.28
C TYR A 170 4.87 13.64 5.07
N GLU A 171 6.19 13.67 4.91
CA GLU A 171 6.86 14.25 3.73
C GLU A 171 6.55 13.44 2.48
N LYS A 172 6.54 12.11 2.58
CA LYS A 172 6.09 11.23 1.49
C LYS A 172 4.63 11.46 1.14
N LEU A 173 3.75 11.58 2.14
CA LEU A 173 2.34 11.93 1.92
C LEU A 173 2.23 13.27 1.18
N GLN A 174 2.98 14.30 1.60
CA GLN A 174 2.95 15.61 0.95
C GLN A 174 3.39 15.53 -0.53
N LEU A 175 4.43 14.75 -0.85
CA LEU A 175 4.81 14.53 -2.26
C LEU A 175 3.69 13.89 -3.09
N VAL A 176 3.04 12.86 -2.55
CA VAL A 176 1.92 12.19 -3.24
C VAL A 176 0.78 13.19 -3.44
N MET A 177 0.47 13.98 -2.41
CA MET A 177 -0.55 15.02 -2.48
C MET A 177 -0.23 16.08 -3.53
N GLU A 178 1.01 16.58 -3.57
CA GLU A 178 1.47 17.55 -4.56
C GLU A 178 1.43 16.98 -5.99
N ARG A 179 1.89 15.73 -6.17
CA ARG A 179 1.91 15.07 -7.48
C ARG A 179 0.50 14.90 -8.06
N TYR A 180 -0.46 14.48 -7.24
CA TYR A 180 -1.82 14.18 -7.70
C TYR A 180 -2.83 15.30 -7.42
N GLY A 181 -2.38 16.45 -6.92
CA GLY A 181 -3.25 17.60 -6.65
C GLY A 181 -4.31 17.32 -5.57
N VAL A 182 -3.96 16.48 -4.59
CA VAL A 182 -4.82 16.16 -3.43
C VAL A 182 -4.59 17.18 -2.33
N THR A 183 -5.66 17.64 -1.69
CA THR A 183 -5.61 18.60 -0.55
C THR A 183 -6.42 18.06 0.62
N PHE A 184 -6.13 18.51 1.84
CA PHE A 184 -6.91 18.15 3.02
C PHE A 184 -8.39 18.57 2.90
N ASP A 185 -8.67 19.70 2.25
CA ASP A 185 -10.05 20.12 1.96
C ASP A 185 -10.76 19.14 1.02
N LYS A 186 -10.08 18.63 -0.02
CA LYS A 186 -10.63 17.57 -0.88
C LYS A 186 -10.88 16.29 -0.10
N MET A 187 -10.02 15.94 0.86
CA MET A 187 -10.23 14.78 1.74
C MET A 187 -11.52 14.95 2.55
N ARG A 188 -11.69 16.09 3.22
CA ARG A 188 -12.90 16.39 4.02
C ARG A 188 -14.16 16.37 3.17
N SER A 189 -14.16 17.07 2.03
CA SER A 189 -15.32 17.09 1.13
C SER A 189 -15.65 15.71 0.56
N THR A 190 -14.64 14.85 0.39
CA THR A 190 -14.83 13.48 -0.08
C THR A 190 -15.50 12.63 0.98
N ILE A 191 -15.06 12.72 2.25
CA ILE A 191 -15.72 12.05 3.40
C ILE A 191 -17.18 12.49 3.52
N ASP A 192 -17.45 13.79 3.43
CA ASP A 192 -18.83 14.30 3.52
C ASP A 192 -19.68 13.85 2.33
N GLY A 193 -19.08 13.72 1.14
CA GLY A 193 -19.74 13.24 -0.07
C GLY A 193 -20.02 11.74 -0.12
N MET A 194 -19.53 10.94 0.85
CA MET A 194 -19.81 9.50 0.93
C MET A 194 -21.25 9.21 1.37
N ILE A 195 -21.88 10.19 2.03
CA ILE A 195 -23.24 10.05 2.57
C ILE A 195 -24.23 9.72 1.44
N GLY A 196 -24.99 8.64 1.62
CA GLY A 196 -26.03 8.22 0.67
C GLY A 196 -25.51 7.51 -0.59
N LYS A 197 -24.20 7.23 -0.69
CA LYS A 197 -23.68 6.33 -1.74
C LYS A 197 -24.24 4.93 -1.53
N LYS A 198 -24.68 4.28 -2.60
CA LYS A 198 -25.34 2.98 -2.53
C LYS A 198 -24.33 1.88 -2.80
N VAL A 199 -24.12 0.99 -1.83
CA VAL A 199 -23.15 -0.10 -1.95
C VAL A 199 -23.83 -1.44 -1.65
N HIS A 200 -23.66 -2.40 -2.55
CA HIS A 200 -24.11 -3.77 -2.35
C HIS A 200 -22.93 -4.64 -1.92
N VAL A 201 -22.94 -5.09 -0.67
CA VAL A 201 -21.94 -6.05 -0.18
C VAL A 201 -22.45 -7.46 -0.41
N ILE A 202 -21.57 -8.33 -0.89
CA ILE A 202 -21.84 -9.77 -1.04
C ILE A 202 -20.69 -10.53 -0.42
N GLY A 203 -21.01 -11.47 0.46
CA GLY A 203 -19.97 -12.34 0.99
C GLY A 203 -20.38 -13.16 2.19
N ASP A 204 -19.40 -13.89 2.70
CA ASP A 204 -19.58 -14.84 3.79
C ASP A 204 -19.72 -14.07 5.11
N THR A 205 -20.83 -14.26 5.83
CA THR A 205 -20.94 -13.77 7.21
C THR A 205 -20.28 -14.78 8.15
N ILE A 206 -19.51 -14.28 9.11
CA ILE A 206 -18.81 -15.10 10.11
C ILE A 206 -19.21 -14.59 11.48
N VAL A 207 -19.59 -15.48 12.39
CA VAL A 207 -19.70 -15.16 13.81
C VAL A 207 -18.42 -15.58 14.50
N ASP A 208 -17.63 -14.62 14.96
CA ASP A 208 -16.46 -14.87 15.79
C ASP A 208 -16.89 -14.95 17.26
N SER A 209 -16.68 -16.11 17.87
CA SER A 209 -17.03 -16.37 19.27
C SER A 209 -15.77 -16.41 20.14
N TYR A 210 -15.83 -15.77 21.30
CA TYR A 210 -14.83 -15.93 22.36
C TYR A 210 -15.46 -16.62 23.55
N THR A 211 -15.06 -17.86 23.78
CA THR A 211 -15.43 -18.62 24.97
C THR A 211 -14.35 -18.41 26.03
N GLN A 212 -14.65 -17.57 27.01
CA GLN A 212 -13.75 -17.28 28.12
C GLN A 212 -13.85 -18.39 29.16
N CYS A 213 -12.69 -18.88 29.58
CA CYS A 213 -12.57 -19.98 30.51
C CYS A 213 -11.47 -19.72 31.54
N ALA A 214 -11.60 -20.33 32.72
CA ALA A 214 -10.54 -20.40 33.73
C ALA A 214 -9.83 -21.76 33.69
N MET A 215 -8.51 -21.76 33.91
CA MET A 215 -7.75 -23.01 33.99
C MET A 215 -8.12 -23.75 35.29
N ILE A 216 -8.62 -24.98 35.17
CA ILE A 216 -8.85 -25.85 36.34
C ILE A 216 -7.60 -26.68 36.61
N GLY A 217 -7.06 -27.32 35.59
CA GLY A 217 -5.94 -28.26 35.69
C GLY A 217 -5.91 -29.24 34.51
N GLY A 218 -4.88 -30.08 34.45
CA GLY A 218 -4.73 -31.08 33.39
C GLY A 218 -3.54 -31.99 33.64
N GLN A 219 -3.63 -33.25 33.19
CA GLN A 219 -2.69 -34.37 33.36
C GLN A 219 -2.78 -35.21 34.66
N THR A 220 -3.95 -35.80 34.94
CA THR A 220 -4.04 -37.01 35.80
C THR A 220 -4.59 -38.25 35.07
N LYS A 221 -5.42 -38.09 34.02
CA LYS A 221 -6.01 -39.21 33.24
C LYS A 221 -5.68 -39.18 31.75
N THR A 222 -5.60 -38.00 31.14
CA THR A 222 -5.20 -37.79 29.74
C THR A 222 -4.34 -36.53 29.64
N PRO A 223 -3.50 -36.36 28.59
CA PRO A 223 -2.70 -35.15 28.38
C PRO A 223 -3.55 -34.00 27.83
N THR A 224 -4.71 -33.75 28.44
CA THR A 224 -5.68 -32.73 28.01
C THR A 224 -5.91 -31.73 29.14
N MET A 225 -6.06 -30.47 28.78
CA MET A 225 -6.42 -29.40 29.72
C MET A 225 -7.91 -29.44 30.02
N SER A 226 -8.27 -29.26 31.28
CA SER A 226 -9.65 -29.02 31.73
C SER A 226 -9.79 -27.54 32.11
N VAL A 227 -10.83 -26.92 31.56
CA VAL A 227 -11.11 -25.49 31.72
C VAL A 227 -12.56 -25.31 32.17
N LEU A 228 -12.82 -24.32 33.01
CA LEU A 228 -14.15 -23.95 33.47
C LEU A 228 -14.73 -22.93 32.50
N PHE A 229 -15.93 -23.16 31.97
CA PHE A 229 -16.65 -22.14 31.21
C PHE A 229 -17.04 -20.96 32.11
N GLU A 230 -16.74 -19.74 31.70
CA GLU A 230 -17.13 -18.52 32.41
C GLU A 230 -18.19 -17.74 31.65
N ARG A 231 -17.88 -17.37 30.40
CA ARG A 231 -18.79 -16.62 29.52
C ARG A 231 -18.46 -16.86 28.06
N LYS A 232 -19.44 -16.57 27.20
CA LYS A 232 -19.28 -16.53 25.75
C LYS A 232 -19.66 -15.15 25.25
N GLN A 233 -18.89 -14.61 24.33
CA GLN A 233 -19.21 -13.37 23.63
C GLN A 233 -19.09 -13.60 22.13
N ASP A 234 -20.12 -13.19 21.39
CA ASP A 234 -20.23 -13.40 19.94
C ASP A 234 -20.14 -12.05 19.23
N PHE A 235 -19.45 -12.02 18.10
CA PHE A 235 -19.23 -10.84 17.28
C PHE A 235 -19.54 -11.16 15.82
N VAL A 236 -20.24 -10.26 15.13
CA VAL A 236 -20.52 -10.38 13.70
C VAL A 236 -19.34 -9.84 12.89
N GLY A 237 -18.69 -10.72 12.15
CA GLY A 237 -17.53 -10.49 11.30
C GLY A 237 -17.72 -11.02 9.88
N GLY A 238 -16.62 -11.24 9.16
CA GLY A 238 -16.67 -11.60 7.75
C GLY A 238 -17.12 -10.42 6.87
N ALA A 239 -17.88 -10.68 5.80
CA ALA A 239 -18.37 -9.61 4.92
C ALA A 239 -19.31 -8.63 5.62
N ALA A 240 -19.94 -9.04 6.72
CA ALA A 240 -20.83 -8.20 7.52
C ALA A 240 -20.10 -7.01 8.17
N ILE A 241 -18.83 -7.16 8.58
CA ILE A 241 -18.08 -6.04 9.17
C ILE A 241 -17.69 -5.00 8.11
N VAL A 242 -17.40 -5.43 6.88
CA VAL A 242 -17.20 -4.54 5.74
C VAL A 242 -18.48 -3.72 5.47
N ALA A 243 -19.64 -4.37 5.52
CA ALA A 243 -20.94 -3.69 5.39
C ALA A 243 -21.17 -2.66 6.50
N LYS A 244 -20.78 -2.98 7.75
CA LYS A 244 -20.84 -2.03 8.87
C LYS A 244 -19.88 -0.85 8.72
N HIS A 245 -18.65 -1.05 8.25
CA HIS A 245 -17.72 0.04 7.96
C HIS A 245 -18.27 0.99 6.90
N LEU A 246 -18.80 0.45 5.79
CA LEU A 246 -19.46 1.24 4.75
C LEU A 246 -20.64 2.04 5.31
N ARG A 247 -21.46 1.41 6.17
CA ARG A 247 -22.61 2.07 6.78
C ARG A 247 -22.19 3.18 7.76
N ALA A 248 -21.18 2.94 8.59
CA ALA A 248 -20.62 3.93 9.51
C ALA A 248 -19.96 5.12 8.79
N ALA A 249 -19.45 4.90 7.58
CA ALA A 249 -18.96 5.94 6.68
C ALA A 249 -20.08 6.74 5.98
N GLY A 250 -21.35 6.40 6.21
CA GLY A 250 -22.51 7.15 5.71
C GLY A 250 -23.17 6.57 4.46
N ALA A 251 -22.69 5.44 3.93
CA ALA A 251 -23.29 4.78 2.77
C ALA A 251 -24.65 4.15 3.10
N ASP A 252 -25.49 4.02 2.08
CA ASP A 252 -26.68 3.17 2.11
C ASP A 252 -26.26 1.77 1.65
N VAL A 253 -26.31 0.82 2.58
CA VAL A 253 -25.72 -0.51 2.38
C VAL A 253 -26.82 -1.55 2.28
N THR A 254 -26.83 -2.27 1.16
CA THR A 254 -27.52 -3.55 1.02
C THR A 254 -26.50 -4.67 1.19
N PHE A 255 -26.83 -5.71 1.96
CA PHE A 255 -25.92 -6.84 2.20
C PHE A 255 -26.59 -8.17 1.87
N THR A 256 -26.00 -8.95 0.95
CA THR A 256 -26.46 -10.30 0.61
C THR A 256 -25.48 -11.34 1.12
N THR A 257 -25.99 -12.29 1.88
CA THR A 257 -25.20 -13.35 2.51
C THR A 257 -26.00 -14.65 2.66
N VAL A 258 -25.34 -15.72 3.05
CA VAL A 258 -25.97 -17.02 3.33
C VAL A 258 -25.76 -17.35 4.80
N LEU A 259 -26.84 -17.69 5.50
CA LEU A 259 -26.85 -18.06 6.92
C LEU A 259 -27.49 -19.44 7.08
N GLY A 260 -27.17 -20.13 8.18
CA GLY A 260 -27.82 -21.37 8.56
C GLY A 260 -29.20 -21.15 9.18
N GLU A 261 -29.97 -22.21 9.35
CA GLU A 261 -31.21 -22.18 10.13
C GLU A 261 -30.91 -22.45 11.62
N ASP A 262 -30.28 -21.48 12.28
CA ASP A 262 -29.82 -21.59 13.66
C ASP A 262 -29.95 -20.26 14.45
N ALA A 263 -29.67 -20.31 15.75
CA ALA A 263 -29.75 -19.13 16.62
C ALA A 263 -28.70 -18.04 16.27
N LEU A 264 -27.59 -18.42 15.62
CA LEU A 264 -26.59 -17.45 15.20
C LEU A 264 -27.08 -16.60 14.02
N LYS A 265 -27.93 -17.15 13.15
CA LYS A 265 -28.63 -16.38 12.13
C LYS A 265 -29.49 -15.28 12.76
N ASP A 266 -30.25 -15.59 13.81
CA ASP A 266 -31.08 -14.57 14.48
C ASP A 266 -30.21 -13.45 15.08
N PHE A 267 -29.13 -13.82 15.78
CA PHE A 267 -28.13 -12.87 16.30
C PHE A 267 -27.54 -11.96 15.21
N VAL A 268 -27.16 -12.53 14.06
CA VAL A 268 -26.60 -11.77 12.93
C VAL A 268 -27.63 -10.78 12.37
N LEU A 269 -28.89 -11.20 12.19
CA LEU A 269 -29.93 -10.35 11.63
C LEU A 269 -30.25 -9.18 12.57
N GLU A 270 -30.35 -9.43 13.87
CA GLU A 270 -30.58 -8.37 14.88
C GLU A 270 -29.43 -7.35 14.91
N ASP A 271 -28.19 -7.82 14.86
CA ASP A 271 -27.00 -6.96 14.85
C ASP A 271 -26.89 -6.10 13.57
N LEU A 272 -27.21 -6.66 12.40
CA LEU A 272 -27.24 -5.92 11.14
C LEU A 272 -28.38 -4.91 11.06
N GLU A 273 -29.55 -5.25 11.61
CA GLU A 273 -30.69 -4.33 11.73
C GLU A 273 -30.33 -3.14 12.63
N GLN A 274 -29.68 -3.38 13.77
CA GLN A 274 -29.19 -2.33 14.67
C GLN A 274 -28.14 -1.43 14.01
N ALA A 275 -27.31 -2.00 13.12
CA ALA A 275 -26.37 -1.23 12.31
C ALA A 275 -27.05 -0.44 11.17
N GLY A 276 -28.35 -0.66 10.92
CA GLY A 276 -29.11 0.01 9.87
C GLY A 276 -28.72 -0.45 8.46
N ILE A 277 -28.41 -1.74 8.30
CA ILE A 277 -28.04 -2.38 7.02
C ILE A 277 -29.26 -3.10 6.44
N ASP A 278 -29.57 -2.85 5.16
CA ASP A 278 -30.62 -3.58 4.45
C ASP A 278 -30.12 -4.99 4.09
N THR A 279 -30.56 -5.99 4.86
CA THR A 279 -30.00 -7.34 4.79
C THR A 279 -30.89 -8.29 3.99
N MET A 280 -30.34 -8.79 2.89
CA MET A 280 -30.93 -9.83 2.04
C MET A 280 -30.30 -11.19 2.38
N ALA A 281 -30.60 -11.73 3.56
CA ALA A 281 -30.10 -13.02 3.99
C ALA A 281 -30.85 -14.19 3.33
N ILE A 282 -30.10 -15.15 2.79
CA ILE A 282 -30.63 -16.43 2.31
C ILE A 282 -30.37 -17.49 3.38
N ILE A 283 -31.43 -18.15 3.83
CA ILE A 283 -31.35 -19.17 4.88
C ILE A 283 -31.21 -20.54 4.22
N ASP A 284 -30.09 -21.21 4.49
CA ASP A 284 -29.79 -22.57 4.01
C ASP A 284 -29.76 -23.54 5.19
N SER A 285 -30.85 -24.30 5.36
CA SER A 285 -30.98 -25.30 6.43
C SER A 285 -30.02 -26.48 6.31
N THR A 286 -29.28 -26.61 5.21
CA THR A 286 -28.32 -27.69 4.97
C THR A 286 -26.89 -27.36 5.43
N ARG A 287 -26.65 -26.15 5.92
CA ARG A 287 -25.37 -25.70 6.49
C ARG A 287 -25.58 -24.86 7.76
N PRO A 288 -24.60 -24.84 8.68
CA PRO A 288 -24.65 -23.91 9.82
C PRO A 288 -24.25 -22.50 9.39
N THR A 289 -24.70 -21.50 10.14
CA THR A 289 -24.08 -20.17 10.14
C THR A 289 -22.62 -20.32 10.55
N VAL A 290 -21.70 -19.73 9.77
CA VAL A 290 -20.26 -19.91 10.01
C VAL A 290 -19.89 -19.35 11.38
N ASN A 291 -19.38 -20.21 12.26
CA ASN A 291 -18.93 -19.83 13.59
C ASN A 291 -17.48 -20.22 13.82
N LYS A 292 -16.66 -19.26 14.27
CA LYS A 292 -15.26 -19.48 14.64
C LYS A 292 -15.10 -19.19 16.12
N ASN A 293 -15.05 -20.24 16.93
CA ASN A 293 -15.03 -20.12 18.39
C ASN A 293 -13.61 -20.30 18.97
N ALA A 294 -13.01 -19.23 19.47
CA ALA A 294 -11.76 -19.28 20.21
C ALA A 294 -12.01 -19.50 21.71
N ILE A 295 -11.44 -20.56 22.26
CA ILE A 295 -11.42 -20.85 23.71
C ILE A 295 -10.24 -20.08 24.32
N VAL A 296 -10.52 -19.14 25.21
CA VAL A 296 -9.54 -18.21 25.79
C VAL A 296 -9.39 -18.48 27.28
N VAL A 297 -8.15 -18.60 27.76
CA VAL A 297 -7.83 -18.80 29.19
C VAL A 297 -6.68 -17.90 29.58
N GLY A 298 -6.89 -17.06 30.60
CA GLY A 298 -5.85 -16.13 31.08
C GLY A 298 -5.28 -15.22 29.99
N GLY A 299 -6.11 -14.84 29.00
CA GLY A 299 -5.70 -14.05 27.83
C GLY A 299 -5.15 -14.86 26.64
N TYR A 300 -4.88 -16.16 26.81
CA TYR A 300 -4.35 -17.01 25.74
C TYR A 300 -5.44 -17.75 24.99
N ARG A 301 -5.43 -17.68 23.65
CA ARG A 301 -6.30 -18.48 22.77
C ARG A 301 -5.76 -19.92 22.69
N LEU A 302 -6.35 -20.85 23.44
CA LEU A 302 -5.87 -22.23 23.58
C LEU A 302 -6.28 -23.15 22.43
N LEU A 303 -7.52 -23.00 21.96
CA LEU A 303 -8.11 -23.83 20.91
C LEU A 303 -9.08 -22.98 20.10
N LYS A 304 -9.16 -23.24 18.79
CA LYS A 304 -10.24 -22.72 17.95
C LYS A 304 -11.09 -23.88 17.45
N VAL A 305 -12.40 -23.78 17.62
CA VAL A 305 -13.40 -24.73 17.15
C VAL A 305 -14.27 -24.03 16.11
N ASP A 306 -14.14 -24.46 14.86
CA ASP A 306 -14.89 -23.89 13.74
C ASP A 306 -16.10 -24.78 13.43
N THR A 307 -17.30 -24.19 13.43
CA THR A 307 -18.55 -24.83 12.96
C THR A 307 -18.95 -24.18 11.66
N LEU A 308 -18.70 -24.87 10.54
CA LEU A 308 -18.83 -24.28 9.21
C LEU A 308 -19.10 -25.34 8.13
N ASP A 309 -19.60 -24.88 6.98
CA ASP A 309 -19.64 -25.64 5.73
C ASP A 309 -18.93 -24.84 4.64
N ASN A 310 -18.05 -25.53 3.92
CA ASN A 310 -17.16 -24.97 2.92
C ASN A 310 -17.52 -25.38 1.49
N ARG A 311 -18.61 -26.13 1.32
CA ARG A 311 -19.15 -26.53 0.02
C ARG A 311 -19.68 -25.29 -0.71
N SER A 312 -19.51 -25.30 -2.03
CA SER A 312 -20.16 -24.30 -2.90
C SER A 312 -21.65 -24.21 -2.59
N ILE A 313 -22.19 -23.00 -2.68
CA ILE A 313 -23.64 -22.78 -2.63
C ILE A 313 -24.33 -23.55 -3.78
N SER A 314 -25.60 -23.91 -3.56
CA SER A 314 -26.43 -24.62 -4.55
C SER A 314 -26.82 -23.70 -5.71
N ASP A 315 -27.25 -24.26 -6.84
CA ASP A 315 -27.76 -23.50 -7.98
C ASP A 315 -28.95 -22.60 -7.62
N THR A 316 -29.81 -23.06 -6.70
CA THR A 316 -30.95 -22.29 -6.20
C THR A 316 -30.49 -21.03 -5.45
N ILE A 317 -29.54 -21.18 -4.52
CA ILE A 317 -29.00 -20.05 -3.74
C ILE A 317 -28.23 -19.11 -4.67
N LEU A 318 -27.41 -19.65 -5.58
CA LEU A 318 -26.71 -18.86 -6.58
C LEU A 318 -27.68 -18.02 -7.41
N GLY A 319 -28.80 -18.60 -7.88
CA GLY A 319 -29.83 -17.89 -8.63
C GLY A 319 -30.54 -16.78 -7.84
N GLN A 320 -30.77 -17.00 -6.54
CA GLN A 320 -31.33 -15.97 -5.66
C GLN A 320 -30.34 -14.81 -5.46
N MET A 321 -29.07 -15.12 -5.20
CA MET A 321 -28.03 -14.11 -5.02
C MET A 321 -27.77 -13.33 -6.31
N THR A 322 -27.66 -13.98 -7.47
CA THR A 322 -27.50 -13.28 -8.77
C THR A 322 -28.70 -12.39 -9.09
N SER A 323 -29.91 -12.83 -8.72
CA SER A 323 -31.11 -11.99 -8.86
C SER A 323 -31.05 -10.76 -7.94
N ALA A 324 -30.53 -10.88 -6.72
CA ALA A 324 -30.30 -9.72 -5.86
C ALA A 324 -29.28 -8.76 -6.49
N VAL A 325 -28.14 -9.28 -6.95
CA VAL A 325 -27.08 -8.49 -7.63
C VAL A 325 -27.62 -7.70 -8.82
N ALA A 326 -28.50 -8.32 -9.62
CA ALA A 326 -29.02 -7.71 -10.83
C ALA A 326 -30.08 -6.61 -10.57
N ASN A 327 -30.85 -6.74 -9.48
CA ASN A 327 -32.05 -5.93 -9.26
C ASN A 327 -31.86 -4.79 -8.24
N VAL A 328 -30.82 -4.84 -7.40
CA VAL A 328 -30.55 -3.77 -6.43
C VAL A 328 -29.77 -2.63 -7.12
N PRO A 329 -30.31 -1.42 -7.24
CA PRO A 329 -29.62 -0.31 -7.88
C PRO A 329 -28.54 0.26 -6.95
N VAL A 330 -27.27 0.09 -7.33
CA VAL A 330 -26.11 0.52 -6.54
C VAL A 330 -25.07 1.25 -7.38
N ASP A 331 -24.24 2.05 -6.71
CA ASP A 331 -23.08 2.71 -7.30
C ASP A 331 -21.87 1.76 -7.33
N ALA A 332 -21.74 0.90 -6.31
CA ALA A 332 -20.69 -0.11 -6.21
C ALA A 332 -21.20 -1.45 -5.69
N VAL A 333 -20.46 -2.49 -6.03
CA VAL A 333 -20.58 -3.82 -5.43
C VAL A 333 -19.24 -4.22 -4.80
N VAL A 334 -19.29 -4.79 -3.59
CA VAL A 334 -18.12 -5.27 -2.86
C VAL A 334 -18.26 -6.76 -2.63
N TYR A 335 -17.36 -7.54 -3.25
CA TYR A 335 -17.25 -8.99 -3.03
C TYR A 335 -16.20 -9.26 -1.96
N SER A 336 -16.65 -9.68 -0.78
CA SER A 336 -15.78 -9.96 0.36
C SER A 336 -15.74 -11.46 0.62
N ASP A 337 -14.66 -12.10 0.19
CA ASP A 337 -14.52 -13.55 0.12
C ASP A 337 -13.69 -14.13 1.27
N PHE A 338 -14.31 -15.00 2.06
CA PHE A 338 -13.67 -15.74 3.16
C PHE A 338 -13.63 -17.26 2.90
N ARG A 339 -13.96 -17.68 1.67
CA ARG A 339 -13.92 -19.07 1.18
C ARG A 339 -14.86 -20.04 1.91
N HIS A 340 -16.06 -19.58 2.27
CA HIS A 340 -17.13 -20.42 2.86
C HIS A 340 -18.23 -20.84 1.86
N GLY A 341 -17.97 -20.67 0.57
CA GLY A 341 -18.73 -21.33 -0.50
C GLY A 341 -19.49 -20.39 -1.42
N ILE A 342 -19.65 -19.11 -1.06
CA ILE A 342 -20.27 -18.10 -1.94
C ILE A 342 -19.39 -17.86 -3.17
N PHE A 343 -18.09 -17.60 -2.97
CA PHE A 343 -17.17 -17.29 -4.06
C PHE A 343 -16.24 -18.46 -4.41
N ASN A 344 -16.22 -18.80 -5.69
CA ASN A 344 -15.29 -19.74 -6.30
C ASN A 344 -15.31 -19.56 -7.82
N ARG A 345 -14.47 -20.30 -8.54
CA ARG A 345 -14.37 -20.25 -10.02
C ARG A 345 -15.68 -20.46 -10.76
N ARG A 346 -16.67 -21.12 -10.16
CA ARG A 346 -18.00 -21.34 -10.74
C ARG A 346 -18.93 -20.15 -10.51
N THR A 347 -18.92 -19.57 -9.32
CA THR A 347 -19.91 -18.57 -8.90
C THR A 347 -19.51 -17.13 -9.21
N ILE A 348 -18.22 -16.79 -9.12
CA ILE A 348 -17.72 -15.42 -9.39
C ILE A 348 -18.12 -14.92 -10.80
N PRO A 349 -17.99 -15.71 -11.88
CA PRO A 349 -18.41 -15.28 -13.21
C PRO A 349 -19.92 -15.01 -13.32
N GLU A 350 -20.75 -15.78 -12.61
CA GLU A 350 -22.20 -15.61 -12.62
C GLU A 350 -22.63 -14.32 -11.92
N PHE A 351 -22.03 -14.02 -10.77
CA PHE A 351 -22.24 -12.74 -10.09
C PHE A 351 -21.76 -11.56 -10.95
N THR A 352 -20.58 -11.69 -11.57
CA THR A 352 -20.01 -10.62 -12.40
C THR A 352 -20.87 -10.36 -13.64
N ARG A 353 -21.48 -11.40 -14.23
CA ARG A 353 -22.38 -11.26 -15.39
C ARG A 353 -23.73 -10.66 -15.04
N ALA A 354 -24.21 -10.90 -13.82
CA ALA A 354 -25.49 -10.38 -13.34
C ALA A 354 -25.46 -8.87 -13.03
N LEU A 355 -24.26 -8.30 -12.82
CA LEU A 355 -24.10 -6.89 -12.48
C LEU A 355 -24.54 -5.95 -13.60
N PRO A 356 -25.28 -4.88 -13.28
CA PRO A 356 -25.56 -3.81 -14.22
C PRO A 356 -24.27 -3.13 -14.73
N ALA A 357 -24.34 -2.60 -15.95
CA ALA A 357 -23.22 -1.84 -16.52
C ALA A 357 -22.99 -0.53 -15.72
N GLY A 358 -21.73 -0.17 -15.53
CA GLY A 358 -21.33 1.06 -14.84
C GLY A 358 -21.19 0.94 -13.31
N VAL A 359 -21.57 -0.19 -12.71
CA VAL A 359 -21.33 -0.45 -11.28
C VAL A 359 -19.83 -0.63 -11.03
N TYR A 360 -19.31 0.06 -10.01
CA TYR A 360 -17.92 -0.07 -9.59
C TYR A 360 -17.71 -1.39 -8.84
N LYS A 361 -16.81 -2.24 -9.32
CA LYS A 361 -16.59 -3.60 -8.81
C LYS A 361 -15.37 -3.66 -7.92
N VAL A 362 -15.59 -4.10 -6.68
CA VAL A 362 -14.53 -4.22 -5.67
C VAL A 362 -14.45 -5.66 -5.17
N ALA A 363 -13.25 -6.17 -4.98
CA ALA A 363 -13.06 -7.50 -4.38
C ALA A 363 -11.92 -7.55 -3.37
N ASP A 364 -12.14 -8.31 -2.29
CA ASP A 364 -11.11 -8.76 -1.36
C ASP A 364 -11.30 -10.26 -1.12
N SER A 365 -10.21 -11.03 -1.11
CA SER A 365 -10.24 -12.49 -0.95
C SER A 365 -9.19 -12.89 0.06
N GLN A 366 -9.65 -13.30 1.23
CA GLN A 366 -8.78 -13.52 2.37
C GLN A 366 -8.15 -14.91 2.35
N VAL A 367 -6.89 -15.00 2.81
CA VAL A 367 -6.20 -16.27 3.10
C VAL A 367 -6.11 -16.44 4.62
N ALA A 368 -7.05 -17.22 5.18
CA ALA A 368 -7.11 -17.54 6.61
C ALA A 368 -6.84 -19.04 6.86
N SER A 369 -7.83 -19.79 7.36
CA SER A 369 -7.77 -21.26 7.45
C SER A 369 -7.90 -21.95 6.08
N ARG A 370 -8.35 -21.20 5.07
CA ARG A 370 -8.44 -21.64 3.68
C ARG A 370 -7.73 -20.67 2.75
N TRP A 371 -7.53 -21.17 1.55
CA TRP A 371 -6.77 -20.53 0.50
C TRP A 371 -7.69 -19.74 -0.42
N GLY A 372 -7.78 -18.44 -0.17
CA GLY A 372 -8.34 -17.46 -1.10
C GLY A 372 -7.47 -17.31 -2.35
N ASN A 373 -8.09 -16.89 -3.46
CA ASN A 373 -7.37 -16.55 -4.67
C ASN A 373 -8.00 -15.31 -5.32
N ILE A 374 -7.43 -14.15 -5.02
CA ILE A 374 -7.87 -12.87 -5.55
C ILE A 374 -7.78 -12.78 -7.08
N THR A 375 -6.94 -13.61 -7.74
CA THR A 375 -6.87 -13.64 -9.21
C THR A 375 -8.10 -14.26 -9.85
N GLU A 376 -9.08 -14.76 -9.09
CA GLU A 376 -10.36 -15.22 -9.65
C GLU A 376 -11.32 -14.06 -9.93
N PHE A 377 -11.08 -12.89 -9.34
CA PHE A 377 -11.87 -11.65 -9.51
C PHE A 377 -11.34 -10.83 -10.70
N GLN A 378 -11.52 -11.37 -11.90
CA GLN A 378 -10.99 -10.81 -13.14
C GLN A 378 -11.67 -9.49 -13.54
N GLY A 379 -10.89 -8.46 -13.89
CA GLY A 379 -11.42 -7.22 -14.45
C GLY A 379 -12.15 -6.33 -13.44
N PHE A 380 -11.85 -6.48 -12.15
CA PHE A 380 -12.42 -5.66 -11.08
C PHE A 380 -11.79 -4.26 -11.06
N ASP A 381 -12.56 -3.27 -10.63
CA ASP A 381 -12.09 -1.89 -10.59
C ASP A 381 -11.11 -1.66 -9.44
N LEU A 382 -11.33 -2.31 -8.29
CA LEU A 382 -10.42 -2.29 -7.13
C LEU A 382 -10.25 -3.69 -6.54
N ILE A 383 -9.01 -4.07 -6.25
CA ILE A 383 -8.68 -5.21 -5.39
C ILE A 383 -7.70 -4.79 -4.30
N THR A 384 -7.84 -5.36 -3.09
CA THR A 384 -7.06 -4.95 -1.91
C THR A 384 -6.32 -6.08 -1.18
N PRO A 385 -5.68 -7.05 -1.84
CA PRO A 385 -5.03 -8.16 -1.13
C PRO A 385 -3.88 -7.69 -0.23
N ASN A 386 -3.58 -8.43 0.82
CA ASN A 386 -2.31 -8.31 1.55
C ASN A 386 -1.18 -9.10 0.85
N GLU A 387 0.06 -8.89 1.28
CA GLU A 387 1.23 -9.59 0.71
C GLU A 387 1.08 -11.12 0.76
N ARG A 388 0.56 -11.67 1.86
CA ARG A 388 0.40 -13.12 2.02
C ARG A 388 -0.61 -13.67 1.00
N GLU A 389 -1.72 -12.97 0.80
CA GLU A 389 -2.74 -13.31 -0.19
C GLU A 389 -2.19 -13.21 -1.61
N ALA A 390 -1.46 -12.13 -1.93
CA ALA A 390 -0.82 -11.93 -3.23
C ALA A 390 0.17 -13.04 -3.57
N ARG A 391 1.11 -13.34 -2.65
CA ARG A 391 2.10 -14.41 -2.80
C ARG A 391 1.43 -15.75 -2.98
N PHE A 392 0.41 -16.03 -2.17
CA PHE A 392 -0.33 -17.27 -2.29
C PHE A 392 -1.03 -17.40 -3.65
N ALA A 393 -1.75 -16.37 -4.10
CA ALA A 393 -2.47 -16.35 -5.37
C ALA A 393 -1.56 -16.50 -6.61
N LEU A 394 -0.31 -16.03 -6.51
CA LEU A 394 0.70 -16.14 -7.55
C LEU A 394 1.56 -17.40 -7.45
N GLY A 395 1.62 -18.03 -6.27
CA GLY A 395 2.60 -19.08 -6.00
C GLY A 395 4.03 -18.52 -5.92
N ASP A 396 4.17 -17.27 -5.44
CA ASP A 396 5.44 -16.54 -5.38
C ASP A 396 6.01 -16.51 -3.95
N GLN A 397 7.28 -16.88 -3.79
CA GLN A 397 7.97 -16.89 -2.49
C GLN A 397 9.06 -15.81 -2.37
N ASP A 398 9.71 -15.48 -3.49
CA ASP A 398 11.01 -14.80 -3.47
C ASP A 398 11.00 -13.42 -4.13
N SER A 399 9.96 -13.08 -4.90
CA SER A 399 9.95 -11.82 -5.64
C SER A 399 9.88 -10.62 -4.71
N GLY A 400 10.50 -9.52 -5.13
CA GLY A 400 10.30 -8.21 -4.53
C GLY A 400 8.85 -7.75 -4.68
N ILE A 401 8.45 -6.78 -3.84
CA ILE A 401 7.06 -6.33 -3.75
C ILE A 401 6.55 -5.72 -5.06
N ARG A 402 7.37 -4.94 -5.77
CA ARG A 402 6.98 -4.35 -7.07
C ARG A 402 6.70 -5.43 -8.14
N PRO A 403 7.62 -6.37 -8.43
CA PRO A 403 7.32 -7.49 -9.34
C PRO A 403 6.11 -8.33 -8.92
N LEU A 404 5.93 -8.56 -7.61
CA LEU A 404 4.75 -9.26 -7.08
C LEU A 404 3.46 -8.51 -7.42
N ALA A 405 3.43 -7.20 -7.19
CA ALA A 405 2.29 -6.34 -7.50
C ALA A 405 2.00 -6.27 -9.00
N SER A 406 3.03 -6.12 -9.84
CA SER A 406 2.89 -6.13 -11.31
C SER A 406 2.25 -7.43 -11.81
N GLN A 407 2.79 -8.58 -11.37
CA GLN A 407 2.25 -9.88 -11.76
C GLN A 407 0.81 -10.07 -11.30
N LEU A 408 0.47 -9.59 -10.10
CA LEU A 408 -0.88 -9.69 -9.57
C LEU A 408 -1.86 -8.79 -10.33
N TYR A 409 -1.45 -7.56 -10.63
CA TYR A 409 -2.21 -6.61 -11.42
C TYR A 409 -2.53 -7.19 -12.79
N ASP A 410 -1.51 -7.71 -13.50
CA ASP A 410 -1.67 -8.28 -14.83
C ASP A 410 -2.54 -9.55 -14.81
N LYS A 411 -2.28 -10.45 -13.85
CA LYS A 411 -3.00 -11.72 -13.75
C LYS A 411 -4.46 -11.54 -13.34
N SER A 412 -4.80 -10.53 -12.55
CA SER A 412 -6.19 -10.20 -12.18
C SER A 412 -6.87 -9.30 -13.20
N ALA A 413 -6.11 -8.65 -14.09
CA ALA A 413 -6.59 -7.63 -15.01
C ALA A 413 -7.41 -6.52 -14.31
N CYS A 414 -7.09 -6.22 -13.04
CA CYS A 414 -7.77 -5.17 -12.28
C CYS A 414 -7.38 -3.77 -12.78
N LYS A 415 -8.17 -2.74 -12.45
CA LYS A 415 -7.84 -1.34 -12.77
C LYS A 415 -6.99 -0.67 -11.70
N LEU A 416 -7.22 -1.02 -10.44
CA LEU A 416 -6.50 -0.51 -9.29
C LEU A 416 -6.21 -1.65 -8.31
N LEU A 417 -4.94 -1.84 -7.99
CA LEU A 417 -4.47 -2.76 -6.96
C LEU A 417 -3.93 -1.95 -5.78
N MET A 418 -4.50 -2.12 -4.60
CA MET A 418 -3.93 -1.63 -3.34
C MET A 418 -3.37 -2.80 -2.54
N LEU A 419 -2.07 -3.06 -2.69
CA LEU A 419 -1.40 -4.16 -2.01
C LEU A 419 -1.04 -3.77 -0.58
N LYS A 420 -1.72 -4.37 0.40
CA LYS A 420 -1.54 -4.10 1.84
C LYS A 420 -0.24 -4.75 2.35
N LEU A 421 0.62 -3.98 3.02
CA LEU A 421 1.96 -4.41 3.48
C LEU A 421 2.14 -4.36 5.01
N GLY A 422 1.04 -4.19 5.76
CA GLY A 422 1.02 -4.11 7.22
C GLY A 422 1.61 -2.79 7.71
N GLU A 423 2.53 -2.84 8.67
CA GLU A 423 3.24 -1.66 9.21
C GLU A 423 4.01 -0.86 8.14
N ARG A 424 4.31 -1.46 6.99
CA ARG A 424 4.96 -0.80 5.83
C ARG A 424 3.97 0.00 4.97
N GLY A 425 2.72 0.13 5.39
CA GLY A 425 1.68 0.82 4.63
C GLY A 425 1.16 -0.03 3.47
N MET A 426 1.10 0.55 2.28
CA MET A 426 0.63 -0.14 1.08
C MET A 426 1.31 0.35 -0.20
N LEU A 427 1.39 -0.53 -1.19
CA LEU A 427 1.80 -0.22 -2.55
C LEU A 427 0.56 -0.14 -3.45
N VAL A 428 0.36 0.98 -4.13
CA VAL A 428 -0.71 1.15 -5.11
C VAL A 428 -0.17 0.92 -6.51
N CYS A 429 -0.87 0.13 -7.32
CA CYS A 429 -0.58 -0.13 -8.72
C CYS A 429 -1.82 0.19 -9.58
N ARG A 430 -1.66 1.06 -10.59
CA ARG A 430 -2.77 1.62 -11.39
C ARG A 430 -2.57 1.57 -12.90
N GLY A 431 -1.53 0.89 -13.38
CA GLY A 431 -1.14 0.89 -14.78
C GLY A 431 -0.39 -0.37 -15.19
N ALA A 432 -0.65 -0.84 -16.41
CA ALA A 432 0.00 -2.01 -16.99
C ALA A 432 1.42 -1.72 -17.51
N ASP A 433 1.77 -0.45 -17.73
CA ASP A 433 3.14 -0.05 -18.03
C ASP A 433 3.94 0.04 -16.73
N HIS A 434 4.44 -1.10 -16.26
CA HIS A 434 5.14 -1.21 -14.99
C HIS A 434 6.47 -0.43 -14.92
N GLU A 435 6.93 0.13 -16.04
CA GLU A 435 8.12 0.97 -16.15
C GLU A 435 7.84 2.47 -15.98
N SER A 436 6.57 2.89 -16.11
CA SER A 436 6.14 4.27 -15.90
C SER A 436 6.22 4.66 -14.42
N LEU A 437 6.68 5.88 -14.15
CA LEU A 437 6.79 6.42 -12.79
C LEU A 437 5.43 6.57 -12.10
N ASP A 438 4.34 6.70 -12.87
CA ASP A 438 2.99 6.90 -12.35
C ASP A 438 2.21 5.59 -12.16
N SER A 439 2.79 4.45 -12.58
CA SER A 439 2.16 3.14 -12.41
C SER A 439 2.16 2.67 -10.96
N PHE A 440 3.07 3.20 -10.14
CA PHE A 440 3.21 2.85 -8.73
C PHE A 440 3.43 4.06 -7.83
N TYR A 441 2.83 4.02 -6.65
CA TYR A 441 3.21 4.87 -5.52
C TYR A 441 2.95 4.15 -4.20
N VAL A 442 3.58 4.63 -3.14
CA VAL A 442 3.52 4.03 -1.80
C VAL A 442 2.82 5.02 -0.87
N ILE A 443 1.91 4.50 -0.06
CA ILE A 443 1.29 5.23 1.05
C ILE A 443 1.75 4.55 2.33
N ASP A 444 2.46 5.28 3.20
CA ASP A 444 2.87 4.79 4.51
C ASP A 444 1.67 4.70 5.47
N THR A 445 1.87 4.08 6.64
CA THR A 445 0.87 4.03 7.71
C THR A 445 0.76 5.37 8.46
N PHE A 446 -0.44 5.69 8.94
CA PHE A 446 -0.75 6.89 9.75
C PHE A 446 -1.21 6.54 11.17
N VAL A 447 -0.83 5.35 11.64
CA VAL A 447 -1.09 4.89 13.03
C VAL A 447 -0.19 5.66 13.99
N GLU A 448 -0.76 6.31 14.99
CA GLU A 448 0.01 6.92 16.08
C GLU A 448 0.20 5.97 17.27
N HIS A 449 -0.85 5.22 17.63
CA HIS A 449 -0.84 4.32 18.77
C HIS A 449 -1.48 2.98 18.41
N LEU A 450 -0.66 1.98 18.09
CA LEU A 450 -1.14 0.64 17.77
C LEU A 450 -1.79 -0.03 19.00
N VAL A 451 -3.04 -0.46 18.85
CA VAL A 451 -3.78 -1.27 19.85
C VAL A 451 -4.04 -2.67 19.30
N ASP A 452 -4.81 -2.79 18.22
CA ASP A 452 -5.13 -4.07 17.57
C ASP A 452 -5.29 -3.86 16.05
N PRO A 453 -4.56 -4.57 15.17
CA PRO A 453 -4.69 -4.40 13.71
C PRO A 453 -5.88 -5.15 13.08
N VAL A 454 -6.77 -5.74 13.88
CA VAL A 454 -7.85 -6.62 13.40
C VAL A 454 -9.02 -5.82 12.83
N GLY A 455 -8.99 -5.60 11.52
CA GLY A 455 -10.07 -4.92 10.80
C GLY A 455 -9.58 -3.81 9.89
N ALA A 456 -8.30 -3.46 10.00
CA ALA A 456 -7.67 -2.41 9.22
C ALA A 456 -7.83 -2.61 7.71
N GLY A 457 -7.79 -3.86 7.25
CA GLY A 457 -8.05 -4.21 5.85
C GLY A 457 -9.49 -3.96 5.41
N ASP A 458 -10.46 -4.20 6.29
CA ASP A 458 -11.89 -4.00 6.02
C ASP A 458 -12.22 -2.50 5.98
N ALA A 459 -11.66 -1.74 6.93
CA ALA A 459 -11.78 -0.28 6.96
C ALA A 459 -11.14 0.38 5.73
N LEU A 460 -9.95 -0.08 5.31
CA LEU A 460 -9.29 0.36 4.09
C LEU A 460 -10.17 0.12 2.86
N LEU A 461 -10.68 -1.11 2.71
CA LEU A 461 -11.54 -1.49 1.60
C LEU A 461 -12.79 -0.60 1.52
N ALA A 462 -13.46 -0.39 2.66
CA ALA A 462 -14.68 0.41 2.74
C ALA A 462 -14.44 1.87 2.33
N TYR A 463 -13.45 2.53 2.94
CA TYR A 463 -13.18 3.94 2.68
C TYR A 463 -12.56 4.19 1.30
N SER A 464 -11.68 3.30 0.81
CA SER A 464 -11.18 3.38 -0.57
C SER A 464 -12.32 3.25 -1.58
N THR A 465 -13.28 2.34 -1.34
CA THR A 465 -14.44 2.16 -2.23
C THR A 465 -15.27 3.44 -2.31
N LEU A 466 -15.68 3.98 -1.15
CA LEU A 466 -16.54 5.18 -1.12
C LEU A 466 -15.80 6.42 -1.65
N ALA A 467 -14.51 6.57 -1.33
CA ALA A 467 -13.71 7.67 -1.83
C ALA A 467 -13.58 7.63 -3.36
N MET A 468 -13.44 6.44 -3.96
CA MET A 468 -13.45 6.30 -5.43
C MET A 468 -14.77 6.73 -6.06
N LEU A 469 -15.91 6.39 -5.44
CA LEU A 469 -17.25 6.77 -5.94
C LEU A 469 -17.53 8.27 -5.88
N VAL A 470 -16.86 8.99 -4.99
CA VAL A 470 -17.04 10.43 -4.79
C VAL A 470 -16.02 11.22 -5.62
N SER A 471 -14.75 10.84 -5.54
CA SER A 471 -13.64 11.63 -6.09
C SER A 471 -13.19 11.21 -7.48
N GLN A 472 -13.39 9.94 -7.85
CA GLN A 472 -12.78 9.32 -9.04
C GLN A 472 -11.25 9.49 -9.09
N ASP A 473 -10.60 9.57 -7.92
CA ASP A 473 -9.16 9.79 -7.79
C ASP A 473 -8.53 8.68 -6.93
N ASP A 474 -7.74 7.82 -7.59
CA ASP A 474 -7.05 6.69 -6.98
C ASP A 474 -6.13 7.12 -5.82
N ALA A 475 -5.47 8.28 -5.93
CA ALA A 475 -4.55 8.79 -4.90
C ALA A 475 -5.31 9.27 -3.67
N LEU A 476 -6.43 9.96 -3.88
CA LEU A 476 -7.30 10.38 -2.79
C LEU A 476 -7.93 9.18 -2.08
N ALA A 477 -8.43 8.20 -2.83
CA ALA A 477 -9.02 7.00 -2.28
C ALA A 477 -8.03 6.17 -1.48
N SER A 478 -6.81 5.99 -2.01
CA SER A 478 -5.75 5.27 -1.31
C SER A 478 -5.31 5.97 -0.02
N ILE A 479 -5.16 7.29 0.00
CA ILE A 479 -4.84 8.03 1.23
C ILE A 479 -5.94 7.87 2.28
N LEU A 480 -7.21 8.05 1.90
CA LEU A 480 -8.34 7.89 2.82
C LEU A 480 -8.48 6.46 3.33
N GLY A 481 -8.27 5.45 2.49
CA GLY A 481 -8.22 4.04 2.90
C GLY A 481 -7.12 3.76 3.93
N ALA A 482 -5.91 4.31 3.73
CA ALA A 482 -4.83 4.18 4.70
C ALA A 482 -5.11 4.89 6.03
N MET A 483 -5.77 6.06 6.00
CA MET A 483 -6.20 6.76 7.21
C MET A 483 -7.29 5.98 7.96
N ALA A 484 -8.22 5.34 7.25
CA ALA A 484 -9.26 4.50 7.86
C ALA A 484 -8.66 3.25 8.51
N ALA A 485 -7.73 2.58 7.83
CA ALA A 485 -6.94 1.49 8.40
C ALA A 485 -6.19 1.94 9.67
N ALA A 486 -5.63 3.14 9.65
CA ALA A 486 -4.93 3.68 10.80
C ALA A 486 -5.87 3.96 11.99
N CYS A 487 -7.08 4.47 11.73
CA CYS A 487 -8.08 4.66 12.78
C CYS A 487 -8.47 3.32 13.41
N GLU A 488 -8.67 2.28 12.60
CA GLU A 488 -9.04 0.95 13.08
C GLU A 488 -7.97 0.36 14.00
N CYS A 489 -6.70 0.41 13.57
CA CYS A 489 -5.55 -0.05 14.35
C CYS A 489 -5.39 0.59 15.74
N GLU A 490 -6.05 1.73 16.00
CA GLU A 490 -5.94 2.52 17.24
C GLU A 490 -6.99 2.15 18.30
N TYR A 491 -7.85 1.16 18.01
CA TYR A 491 -8.82 0.62 18.96
C TYR A 491 -8.66 -0.90 19.12
N ASP A 492 -9.28 -1.45 20.17
CA ASP A 492 -9.30 -2.90 20.41
C ASP A 492 -10.50 -3.54 19.69
N GLY A 493 -10.22 -4.49 18.80
CA GLY A 493 -11.20 -5.17 17.96
C GLY A 493 -11.73 -4.35 16.77
N ASN A 494 -12.53 -5.01 15.93
CA ASN A 494 -12.98 -4.47 14.66
C ASN A 494 -14.21 -3.56 14.84
N ILE A 495 -13.97 -2.26 15.04
CA ILE A 495 -15.01 -1.25 15.29
C ILE A 495 -15.28 -0.46 14.00
N PRO A 496 -16.55 -0.32 13.56
CA PRO A 496 -16.89 0.49 12.39
C PRO A 496 -16.42 1.95 12.52
N ILE A 497 -15.62 2.41 11.56
CA ILE A 497 -15.05 3.77 11.59
C ILE A 497 -16.06 4.79 11.08
N THR A 498 -16.37 5.78 11.92
CA THR A 498 -17.32 6.86 11.59
C THR A 498 -16.66 7.98 10.79
N THR A 499 -17.47 8.76 10.07
CA THR A 499 -17.02 9.96 9.36
C THR A 499 -16.34 10.98 10.29
N GLU A 500 -16.84 11.11 11.53
CA GLU A 500 -16.24 11.99 12.53
C GLU A 500 -14.83 11.52 12.93
N ALA A 501 -14.62 10.21 13.09
CA ALA A 501 -13.30 9.66 13.38
C ALA A 501 -12.31 9.95 12.24
N MET A 502 -12.77 9.86 10.99
CA MET A 502 -11.97 10.21 9.82
C MET A 502 -11.62 11.69 9.75
N HIS A 503 -12.57 12.60 10.02
CA HIS A 503 -12.28 14.03 10.09
C HIS A 503 -11.21 14.34 11.15
N ARG A 504 -11.32 13.74 12.34
CA ARG A 504 -10.28 13.87 13.39
C ARG A 504 -8.91 13.36 12.92
N LYS A 505 -8.88 12.23 12.20
CA LYS A 505 -7.63 11.68 11.65
C LYS A 505 -7.02 12.60 10.59
N ILE A 506 -7.84 13.17 9.71
CA ILE A 506 -7.40 14.15 8.71
C ILE A 506 -6.79 15.38 9.40
N ASP A 507 -7.45 15.93 10.42
CA ASP A 507 -6.96 17.09 11.18
C ASP A 507 -5.62 16.81 11.87
N LEU A 508 -5.49 15.61 12.45
CA LEU A 508 -4.26 15.15 13.08
C LEU A 508 -3.12 15.05 12.07
N VAL A 509 -3.35 14.40 10.93
CA VAL A 509 -2.33 14.23 9.87
C VAL A 509 -1.97 15.58 9.25
N GLU A 510 -2.93 16.47 9.04
CA GLU A 510 -2.67 17.84 8.56
C GLU A 510 -1.80 18.62 9.56
N LYS A 511 -2.05 18.48 10.86
CA LYS A 511 -1.21 19.09 11.89
C LYS A 511 0.22 18.55 11.84
N ARG A 512 0.40 17.23 11.65
CA ARG A 512 1.72 16.59 11.53
C ARG A 512 2.48 17.07 10.30
N VAL A 513 1.81 17.14 9.15
CA VAL A 513 2.40 17.66 7.89
C VAL A 513 2.83 19.13 8.05
N ASN A 514 2.04 19.95 8.73
CA ASN A 514 2.33 21.38 8.87
C ASN A 514 3.36 21.73 9.96
N PHE A 515 3.47 20.93 11.03
CA PHE A 515 4.21 21.32 12.23
C PHE A 515 5.28 20.33 12.72
N GLY A 516 5.33 19.10 12.19
CA GLY A 516 6.24 18.02 12.66
C GLY A 516 5.76 17.35 13.94
#